data_AF-A0A950FQA3-F1
#
_entry.id   AF-A0A950FQA3-F1
#
_cell.length_a   1.000
_cell.length_b   1.000
_cell.length_c   1.000
_cell.angle_alpha   90.00
_cell.angle_beta   90.00
_cell.angle_gamma   90.00
#
_symmetry.space_group_name_H-M   'P 1'
#
loop_
_entity.id
_entity.type
_entity.pdbx_description
1 polymer ?
#
loop_
_entity_poly.entity_id
_entity_poly.type
_entity_poly.pdbx_seq_one_letter_code
_entity_poly.pdbx_strand_id
1 'polypeptide(L)'
;MTSMEQIDDARWETVRARERDDRFVFAVRTTSVYCRPGCPSRTPARRNVLAFGDPAAAESAGFRPCKRCAPDDVSADADRVRLIERACALLAADDAPPLATVASAVGLSRFHFQRLFRKIVGVTPGEYARAQRAERFRAHLKSGSTVTAAIHGAGFGSASRSYDASALGMTPTRYRAGGRGERVTYAIAACSLGRVLVATTERGVCAIELGDDDDAVLSALARDVPNADRARDDDALRKTLDAVVALVDDPATPFALPLDVRGTAFQRRVWNALRAVRPGEPVSYAALARAAGSPQAAQAAGAACAANRLAVAIPCHRAVRENGSLAGYRWGLERKRALLERERAR
;
A
#
# COMPACT_ATOMS: atom_id res chain seq x y z
N MET A 1 -8.73 -42.13 -16.44
CA MET A 1 -9.56 -41.68 -17.57
C MET A 1 -10.00 -40.25 -17.28
N THR A 2 -9.31 -39.26 -17.83
CA THR A 2 -9.62 -37.84 -17.58
C THR A 2 -10.91 -37.49 -18.32
N SER A 3 -11.98 -37.16 -17.59
CA SER A 3 -13.30 -36.89 -18.18
C SER A 3 -13.25 -35.64 -19.06
N MET A 4 -13.51 -35.80 -20.36
CA MET A 4 -13.64 -34.68 -21.30
C MET A 4 -15.03 -34.05 -21.13
N GLU A 5 -15.14 -33.12 -20.18
CA GLU A 5 -16.43 -32.49 -19.86
C GLU A 5 -16.74 -31.30 -20.79
N GLN A 6 -17.97 -31.28 -21.31
CA GLN A 6 -18.47 -30.14 -22.08
C GLN A 6 -18.60 -28.93 -21.17
N ILE A 7 -18.21 -27.73 -21.64
CA ILE A 7 -18.27 -26.53 -20.81
C ILE A 7 -19.72 -26.17 -20.42
N ASP A 8 -19.96 -26.04 -19.11
CA ASP A 8 -21.24 -25.62 -18.53
C ASP A 8 -21.58 -24.14 -18.84
N ASP A 9 -22.82 -23.73 -18.56
CA ASP A 9 -23.31 -22.38 -18.87
C ASP A 9 -22.53 -21.28 -18.13
N ALA A 10 -22.20 -21.49 -16.85
CA ALA A 10 -21.54 -20.49 -16.03
C ALA A 10 -20.10 -20.24 -16.51
N ARG A 11 -19.33 -21.32 -16.71
CA ARG A 11 -17.96 -21.25 -17.25
C ARG A 11 -17.96 -20.72 -18.68
N TRP A 12 -18.96 -21.04 -19.49
CA TRP A 12 -19.08 -20.50 -20.84
C TRP A 12 -19.28 -18.99 -20.84
N GLU A 13 -20.10 -18.46 -19.93
CA GLU A 13 -20.31 -17.02 -19.82
C GLU A 13 -19.03 -16.28 -19.41
N THR A 14 -18.23 -16.85 -18.49
CA THR A 14 -16.89 -16.31 -18.15
C THR A 14 -15.97 -16.23 -19.37
N VAL A 15 -15.95 -17.27 -20.23
CA VAL A 15 -15.17 -17.29 -21.48
C VAL A 15 -15.68 -16.26 -22.48
N ARG A 16 -17.00 -16.09 -22.61
CA ARG A 16 -17.61 -15.08 -23.48
C ARG A 16 -17.32 -13.66 -23.02
N ALA A 17 -17.44 -13.40 -21.72
CA ALA A 17 -17.15 -12.12 -21.08
C ALA A 17 -15.65 -11.79 -21.05
N ARG A 18 -14.79 -12.78 -21.34
CA ARG A 18 -13.32 -12.70 -21.23
C ARG A 18 -12.87 -12.31 -19.82
N GLU A 19 -13.61 -12.75 -18.82
CA GLU A 19 -13.27 -12.53 -17.44
C GLU A 19 -12.17 -13.51 -17.03
N ARG A 20 -11.26 -13.04 -16.17
CA ARG A 20 -10.19 -13.90 -15.68
C ARG A 20 -10.72 -14.80 -14.58
N ASP A 21 -10.61 -16.09 -14.79
CA ASP A 21 -10.90 -17.11 -13.78
C ASP A 21 -9.79 -18.18 -13.85
N ASP A 22 -9.04 -18.33 -12.77
CA ASP A 22 -7.91 -19.25 -12.69
C ASP A 22 -8.34 -20.65 -12.20
N ARG A 23 -9.65 -20.89 -11.99
CA ARG A 23 -10.20 -22.19 -11.52
C ARG A 23 -10.38 -23.24 -12.62
N PHE A 24 -10.27 -22.85 -13.88
CA PHE A 24 -10.38 -23.77 -15.01
C PHE A 24 -9.66 -23.24 -16.24
N VAL A 25 -9.34 -24.13 -17.16
CA VAL A 25 -8.94 -23.79 -18.53
C VAL A 25 -9.98 -24.33 -19.51
N PHE A 26 -10.10 -23.68 -20.66
CA PHE A 26 -10.98 -24.16 -21.73
C PHE A 26 -10.15 -24.61 -22.92
N ALA A 27 -10.51 -25.74 -23.53
CA ALA A 27 -9.84 -26.28 -24.71
C ALA A 27 -10.74 -26.24 -25.93
N VAL A 28 -10.16 -25.94 -27.09
CA VAL A 28 -10.88 -25.82 -28.35
C VAL A 28 -10.57 -27.03 -29.22
N ARG A 29 -11.58 -27.89 -29.44
CA ARG A 29 -11.50 -29.14 -30.21
C ARG A 29 -10.90 -28.94 -31.60
N THR A 30 -11.30 -27.88 -32.30
CA THR A 30 -10.90 -27.64 -33.70
C THR A 30 -9.44 -27.21 -33.87
N THR A 31 -8.82 -26.63 -32.83
CA THR A 31 -7.44 -26.14 -32.91
C THR A 31 -6.47 -26.95 -32.05
N SER A 32 -7.00 -27.89 -31.25
CA SER A 32 -6.26 -28.62 -30.22
C SER A 32 -5.48 -27.69 -29.28
N VAL A 33 -6.02 -26.49 -29.00
CA VAL A 33 -5.39 -25.47 -28.13
C VAL A 33 -6.27 -25.24 -26.90
N TYR A 34 -5.67 -25.19 -25.71
CA TYR A 34 -6.35 -24.71 -24.50
C TYR A 34 -5.87 -23.33 -24.06
N CYS A 35 -6.77 -22.61 -23.39
CA CYS A 35 -6.65 -21.20 -23.04
C CYS A 35 -7.19 -20.93 -21.62
N ARG A 36 -6.78 -19.82 -21.02
CA ARG A 36 -7.46 -19.24 -19.84
C ARG A 36 -8.71 -18.46 -20.29
N PRO A 37 -9.78 -18.37 -19.48
CA PRO A 37 -11.01 -17.64 -19.81
C PRO A 37 -10.82 -16.18 -20.27
N GLY A 38 -9.81 -15.49 -19.74
CA GLY A 38 -9.43 -14.13 -20.16
C GLY A 38 -8.57 -14.01 -21.43
N CYS A 39 -8.44 -15.09 -22.23
CA CYS A 39 -7.57 -15.08 -23.41
C CYS A 39 -8.09 -14.15 -24.52
N PRO A 40 -7.23 -13.30 -25.12
CA PRO A 40 -7.62 -12.40 -26.22
C PRO A 40 -7.78 -13.12 -27.58
N SER A 41 -7.77 -14.46 -27.62
CA SER A 41 -8.06 -15.21 -28.85
C SER A 41 -9.50 -15.00 -29.30
N ARG A 42 -9.76 -15.20 -30.61
CA ARG A 42 -11.13 -15.16 -31.14
C ARG A 42 -11.99 -16.17 -30.40
N THR A 43 -13.17 -15.75 -29.95
CA THR A 43 -14.09 -16.60 -29.20
C THR A 43 -14.50 -17.80 -30.08
N PRO A 44 -14.18 -19.03 -29.68
CA PRO A 44 -14.55 -20.24 -30.43
C PRO A 44 -16.07 -20.48 -30.35
N ALA A 45 -16.61 -21.34 -31.23
CA ALA A 45 -18.00 -21.77 -31.08
C ALA A 45 -18.14 -22.69 -29.85
N ARG A 46 -19.14 -22.45 -29.00
CA ARG A 46 -19.35 -23.18 -27.73
C ARG A 46 -19.27 -24.71 -27.87
N ARG A 47 -19.89 -25.25 -28.93
CA ARG A 47 -19.88 -26.70 -29.24
C ARG A 47 -18.49 -27.32 -29.37
N ASN A 48 -17.48 -26.49 -29.63
CA ASN A 48 -16.08 -26.92 -29.78
C ASN A 48 -15.26 -26.71 -28.50
N VAL A 49 -15.88 -26.30 -27.39
CA VAL A 49 -15.19 -25.92 -26.16
C VAL A 49 -15.42 -26.95 -25.07
N LEU A 50 -14.32 -27.43 -24.50
CA LEU A 50 -14.29 -28.30 -23.33
C LEU A 50 -13.71 -27.54 -22.14
N ALA A 51 -14.10 -27.90 -20.93
CA ALA A 51 -13.54 -27.34 -19.70
C ALA A 51 -12.69 -28.38 -18.98
N PHE A 52 -11.55 -27.94 -18.44
CA PHE A 52 -10.66 -28.75 -17.62
C PHE A 52 -10.37 -28.01 -16.32
N GLY A 53 -10.25 -28.75 -15.22
CA GLY A 53 -9.96 -28.16 -13.90
C GLY A 53 -8.58 -27.50 -13.82
N ASP A 54 -7.61 -28.00 -14.59
CA ASP A 54 -6.24 -27.47 -14.62
C ASP A 54 -5.57 -27.69 -15.99
N PRO A 55 -4.41 -27.02 -16.25
CA PRO A 55 -3.64 -27.22 -17.48
C PRO A 55 -3.17 -28.66 -17.72
N ALA A 56 -2.78 -29.39 -16.67
CA ALA A 56 -2.23 -30.75 -16.80
C ALA A 56 -3.30 -31.75 -17.30
N ALA A 57 -4.54 -31.57 -16.88
CA ALA A 57 -5.69 -32.34 -17.37
C ALA A 57 -5.97 -32.08 -18.86
N ALA A 58 -5.81 -30.84 -19.32
CA ALA A 58 -5.95 -30.49 -20.74
C ALA A 58 -4.80 -31.06 -21.59
N GLU A 59 -3.56 -31.01 -21.10
CA GLU A 59 -2.40 -31.59 -21.78
C GLU A 59 -2.48 -33.11 -21.88
N SER A 60 -2.89 -33.77 -20.79
CA SER A 60 -3.12 -35.23 -20.76
C SER A 60 -4.23 -35.66 -21.73
N ALA A 61 -5.14 -34.74 -22.09
CA ALA A 61 -6.18 -34.95 -23.09
C ALA A 61 -5.73 -34.57 -24.52
N GLY A 62 -4.45 -34.24 -24.73
CA GLY A 62 -3.86 -33.98 -26.04
C GLY A 62 -3.98 -32.54 -26.54
N PHE A 63 -4.36 -31.58 -25.68
CA PHE A 63 -4.42 -30.16 -26.04
C PHE A 63 -3.09 -29.47 -25.74
N ARG A 64 -2.62 -28.64 -26.67
CA ARG A 64 -1.42 -27.82 -26.45
C ARG A 64 -1.76 -26.46 -25.85
N PRO A 65 -0.86 -25.84 -25.07
CA PRO A 65 -1.09 -24.52 -24.51
C PRO A 65 -1.17 -23.42 -25.56
N CYS A 66 -2.05 -22.46 -25.32
CA CYS A 66 -2.17 -21.28 -26.17
C CYS A 66 -0.98 -20.35 -26.00
N LYS A 67 -0.25 -20.09 -27.08
CA LYS A 67 0.88 -19.14 -27.11
C LYS A 67 0.52 -17.70 -26.77
N ARG A 68 -0.77 -17.31 -26.79
CA ARG A 68 -1.21 -15.95 -26.46
C ARG A 68 -1.42 -15.73 -24.97
N CYS A 69 -2.08 -16.68 -24.28
CA CYS A 69 -2.34 -16.57 -22.85
C CYS A 69 -1.41 -17.42 -21.98
N ALA A 70 -0.57 -18.27 -22.58
CA ALA A 70 0.43 -19.14 -21.95
C ALA A 70 -0.13 -19.83 -20.67
N PRO A 71 -1.18 -20.65 -20.81
CA PRO A 71 -1.94 -21.17 -19.68
C PRO A 71 -1.17 -22.22 -18.85
N ASP A 72 -0.26 -22.96 -19.48
CA ASP A 72 0.76 -23.89 -18.92
C ASP A 72 1.78 -23.21 -18.01
N ASP A 73 1.92 -21.90 -18.14
CA ASP A 73 3.07 -21.19 -17.64
C ASP A 73 2.94 -20.76 -16.17
N VAL A 74 2.45 -21.67 -15.32
CA VAL A 74 2.42 -21.49 -13.86
C VAL A 74 3.85 -21.47 -13.31
N SER A 75 4.75 -22.27 -13.90
CA SER A 75 6.19 -22.22 -13.60
C SER A 75 6.78 -20.88 -13.98
N ALA A 76 6.56 -20.33 -15.20
CA ALA A 76 7.15 -19.03 -15.46
C ALA A 76 6.40 -17.86 -14.82
N ASP A 77 5.17 -17.97 -14.33
CA ASP A 77 4.63 -16.94 -13.42
C ASP A 77 5.39 -16.95 -12.08
N ALA A 78 5.72 -18.13 -11.53
CA ALA A 78 6.58 -18.25 -10.36
C ALA A 78 8.05 -17.84 -10.66
N ASP A 79 8.60 -18.20 -11.82
CA ASP A 79 9.95 -17.82 -12.23
C ASP A 79 10.02 -16.33 -12.54
N ARG A 80 8.98 -15.73 -13.14
CA ARG A 80 8.88 -14.27 -13.33
C ARG A 80 8.82 -13.55 -11.99
N VAL A 81 8.09 -14.07 -11.00
CA VAL A 81 8.09 -13.52 -9.65
C VAL A 81 9.50 -13.62 -9.05
N ARG A 82 10.18 -14.78 -9.13
CA ARG A 82 11.57 -14.94 -8.66
C ARG A 82 12.55 -14.00 -9.37
N LEU A 83 12.40 -13.81 -10.68
CA LEU A 83 13.20 -12.87 -11.47
C LEU A 83 12.97 -11.42 -11.02
N ILE A 84 11.71 -11.05 -10.75
CA ILE A 84 11.38 -9.71 -10.25
C ILE A 84 11.82 -9.52 -8.80
N GLU A 85 11.76 -10.55 -7.94
CA GLU A 85 12.30 -10.52 -6.58
C GLU A 85 13.82 -10.31 -6.59
N ARG A 86 14.54 -11.05 -7.47
CA ARG A 86 15.97 -10.85 -7.69
C ARG A 86 16.27 -9.45 -8.23
N ALA A 87 15.44 -8.92 -9.13
CA ALA A 87 15.57 -7.54 -9.60
C ALA A 87 15.33 -6.52 -8.48
N CYS A 88 14.32 -6.73 -7.63
CA CYS A 88 14.04 -5.88 -6.47
C CYS A 88 15.22 -5.86 -5.48
N ALA A 89 15.84 -7.02 -5.23
CA ALA A 89 17.04 -7.11 -4.40
C ALA A 89 18.22 -6.31 -4.98
N LEU A 90 18.47 -6.44 -6.30
CA LEU A 90 19.50 -5.65 -6.99
C LEU A 90 19.21 -4.14 -6.95
N LEU A 91 17.94 -3.74 -7.09
CA LEU A 91 17.54 -2.33 -6.99
C LEU A 91 17.54 -1.80 -5.55
N ALA A 92 17.55 -2.69 -4.56
CA ALA A 92 17.63 -2.36 -3.13
C ALA A 92 19.07 -2.35 -2.59
N ALA A 93 20.06 -2.88 -3.32
CA ALA A 93 21.48 -2.88 -2.94
C ALA A 93 22.08 -1.46 -2.94
N ASP A 94 23.07 -1.21 -2.06
CA ASP A 94 23.72 0.10 -1.85
C ASP A 94 24.27 0.70 -3.15
N ASP A 95 25.08 -0.04 -3.89
CA ASP A 95 25.48 0.30 -5.26
C ASP A 95 24.49 -0.27 -6.28
N ALA A 96 23.24 0.20 -6.23
CA ALA A 96 22.19 -0.25 -7.15
C ALA A 96 22.62 0.02 -8.60
N PRO A 97 22.79 -1.04 -9.44
CA PRO A 97 23.27 -0.84 -10.80
C PRO A 97 22.19 -0.19 -11.67
N PRO A 98 22.57 0.41 -12.82
CA PRO A 98 21.61 1.01 -13.75
C PRO A 98 20.51 0.02 -14.14
N LEU A 99 19.29 0.52 -14.40
CA LEU A 99 18.14 -0.34 -14.76
C LEU A 99 18.41 -1.27 -15.94
N ALA A 100 19.25 -0.85 -16.89
CA ALA A 100 19.66 -1.68 -18.01
C ALA A 100 20.49 -2.89 -17.55
N THR A 101 21.40 -2.70 -16.61
CA THR A 101 22.21 -3.75 -15.99
C THR A 101 21.35 -4.70 -15.16
N VAL A 102 20.37 -4.18 -14.41
CA VAL A 102 19.43 -5.02 -13.66
C VAL A 102 18.59 -5.88 -14.59
N ALA A 103 18.08 -5.30 -15.68
CA ALA A 103 17.33 -6.04 -16.69
C ALA A 103 18.17 -7.20 -17.28
N SER A 104 19.41 -6.93 -17.68
CA SER A 104 20.34 -7.96 -18.18
C SER A 104 20.67 -9.02 -17.13
N ALA A 105 20.85 -8.63 -15.86
CA ALA A 105 21.18 -9.54 -14.76
C ALA A 105 20.06 -10.53 -14.44
N VAL A 106 18.81 -10.20 -14.76
CA VAL A 106 17.66 -11.10 -14.66
C VAL A 106 17.27 -11.71 -16.02
N GLY A 107 18.14 -11.60 -17.03
CA GLY A 107 17.94 -12.23 -18.34
C GLY A 107 16.79 -11.63 -19.17
N LEU A 108 16.38 -10.38 -18.90
CA LEU A 108 15.26 -9.73 -19.57
C LEU A 108 15.72 -8.53 -20.40
N SER A 109 15.06 -8.32 -21.55
CA SER A 109 15.21 -7.07 -22.30
C SER A 109 14.64 -5.89 -21.51
N ARG A 110 15.16 -4.68 -21.71
CA ARG A 110 14.74 -3.46 -20.99
C ARG A 110 13.22 -3.24 -21.04
N PHE A 111 12.61 -3.40 -22.21
CA PHE A 111 11.17 -3.21 -22.39
C PHE A 111 10.34 -4.30 -21.72
N HIS A 112 10.79 -5.56 -21.81
CA HIS A 112 10.10 -6.68 -21.18
C HIS A 112 10.20 -6.57 -19.64
N PHE A 113 11.37 -6.24 -19.12
CA PHE A 113 11.60 -5.97 -17.70
C PHE A 113 10.68 -4.87 -17.16
N GLN A 114 10.61 -3.71 -17.82
CA GLN A 114 9.72 -2.63 -17.37
C GLN A 114 8.25 -3.04 -17.34
N ARG A 115 7.77 -3.73 -18.37
CA ARG A 115 6.37 -4.16 -18.46
C ARG A 115 6.05 -5.25 -17.42
N LEU A 116 6.95 -6.21 -17.25
CA LEU A 116 6.79 -7.31 -16.28
C LEU A 116 6.88 -6.81 -14.84
N PHE A 117 7.86 -5.95 -14.53
CA PHE A 117 8.01 -5.34 -13.22
C PHE A 117 6.79 -4.47 -12.86
N ARG A 118 6.27 -3.66 -13.79
CA ARG A 118 5.04 -2.89 -13.55
C ARG A 118 3.81 -3.78 -13.37
N LYS A 119 3.75 -4.91 -14.07
CA LYS A 119 2.66 -5.89 -13.95
C LYS A 119 2.65 -6.61 -12.59
N ILE A 120 3.82 -6.87 -12.02
CA ILE A 120 4.00 -7.64 -10.77
C ILE A 120 4.10 -6.74 -9.53
N VAL A 121 4.85 -5.64 -9.60
CA VAL A 121 5.12 -4.71 -8.47
C VAL A 121 4.17 -3.52 -8.48
N GLY A 122 3.46 -3.27 -9.58
CA GLY A 122 2.49 -2.17 -9.70
C GLY A 122 3.08 -0.78 -9.99
N VAL A 123 4.41 -0.64 -9.92
CA VAL A 123 5.17 0.58 -10.24
C VAL A 123 6.30 0.27 -11.22
N THR A 124 6.88 1.28 -11.87
CA THR A 124 8.03 1.05 -12.77
C THR A 124 9.31 0.73 -11.98
N PRO A 125 10.29 0.02 -12.57
CA PRO A 125 11.58 -0.23 -11.93
C PRO A 125 12.30 1.06 -11.49
N GLY A 126 12.14 2.14 -12.26
CA GLY A 126 12.73 3.44 -11.93
C GLY A 126 12.10 4.10 -10.71
N GLU A 127 10.77 4.04 -10.60
CA GLU A 127 10.04 4.51 -9.42
C GLU A 127 10.37 3.68 -8.18
N TYR A 128 10.45 2.35 -8.34
CA TYR A 128 10.85 1.44 -7.25
C TYR A 128 12.28 1.72 -6.76
N ALA A 129 13.24 1.83 -7.67
CA ALA A 129 14.62 2.15 -7.33
C ALA A 129 14.75 3.53 -6.67
N ARG A 130 13.98 4.52 -7.14
CA ARG A 130 13.91 5.85 -6.53
C ARG A 130 13.30 5.80 -5.13
N ALA A 131 12.27 4.98 -4.91
CA ALA A 131 11.66 4.79 -3.60
C ALA A 131 12.63 4.11 -2.62
N GLN A 132 13.33 3.05 -3.06
CA GLN A 132 14.34 2.36 -2.25
C GLN A 132 15.54 3.25 -1.93
N ARG A 133 16.04 4.03 -2.89
CA ARG A 133 17.08 5.04 -2.63
C ARG A 133 16.61 6.09 -1.64
N ALA A 134 15.37 6.56 -1.77
CA ALA A 134 14.79 7.51 -0.82
C ALA A 134 14.65 6.89 0.59
N GLU A 135 14.29 5.62 0.70
CA GLU A 135 14.19 4.90 1.97
C GLU A 135 15.55 4.66 2.63
N ARG A 136 16.56 4.23 1.86
CA ARG A 136 17.93 4.08 2.35
C ARG A 136 18.58 5.40 2.71
N PHE A 137 18.33 6.44 1.92
CA PHE A 137 18.73 7.80 2.27
C PHE A 137 18.08 8.24 3.58
N ARG A 138 16.80 7.91 3.83
CA ARG A 138 16.15 8.16 5.14
C ARG A 138 16.77 7.33 6.26
N ALA A 139 17.16 6.08 6.01
CA ALA A 139 17.82 5.22 7.01
C ALA A 139 19.22 5.74 7.39
N HIS A 140 20.04 6.14 6.41
CA HIS A 140 21.37 6.72 6.63
C HIS A 140 21.30 8.11 7.31
N LEU A 141 20.25 8.88 7.06
CA LEU A 141 20.00 10.14 7.77
C LEU A 141 19.59 9.92 9.23
N LYS A 142 19.03 8.76 9.59
CA LYS A 142 18.73 8.39 10.99
C LYS A 142 19.95 7.91 11.77
N SER A 143 21.00 7.43 11.09
CA SER A 143 22.24 6.92 11.72
C SER A 143 23.34 7.98 11.91
N GLY A 144 23.07 9.27 11.65
CA GLY A 144 24.01 10.36 11.90
C GLY A 144 25.09 10.61 10.83
N SER A 145 24.99 10.00 9.66
CA SER A 145 25.98 10.13 8.57
C SER A 145 25.94 11.53 7.93
N THR A 146 27.11 12.09 7.57
CA THR A 146 27.20 13.41 6.90
C THR A 146 26.50 13.39 5.53
N VAL A 147 26.01 14.55 5.07
CA VAL A 147 25.24 14.70 3.82
C VAL A 147 25.98 14.10 2.62
N THR A 148 27.30 14.23 2.58
CA THR A 148 28.16 13.68 1.52
C THR A 148 28.18 12.14 1.53
N ALA A 149 28.25 11.52 2.71
CA ALA A 149 28.19 10.06 2.86
C ALA A 149 26.80 9.49 2.55
N ALA A 150 25.73 10.22 2.87
CA ALA A 150 24.35 9.81 2.55
C ALA A 150 24.03 9.94 1.05
N ILE A 151 24.67 10.88 0.34
CA ILE A 151 24.56 11.03 -1.12
C ILE A 151 25.29 9.87 -1.82
N HIS A 152 26.48 9.50 -1.33
CA HIS A 152 27.25 8.37 -1.86
C HIS A 152 26.59 7.02 -1.55
N GLY A 153 26.15 6.78 -0.31
CA GLY A 153 25.49 5.53 0.10
C GLY A 153 24.08 5.33 -0.45
N ALA A 154 23.46 6.37 -1.03
CA ALA A 154 22.18 6.27 -1.76
C ALA A 154 22.36 6.13 -3.28
N GLY A 155 23.59 5.97 -3.77
CA GLY A 155 23.89 5.77 -5.19
C GLY A 155 23.72 7.01 -6.08
N PHE A 156 23.74 8.23 -5.51
CA PHE A 156 23.75 9.46 -6.29
C PHE A 156 25.19 9.83 -6.65
N GLY A 157 25.65 9.39 -7.83
CA GLY A 157 27.03 9.54 -8.28
C GLY A 157 27.58 10.97 -8.44
N SER A 158 26.78 12.02 -8.25
CA SER A 158 27.29 13.39 -8.04
C SER A 158 26.20 14.36 -7.54
N ALA A 159 26.62 15.45 -6.90
CA ALA A 159 25.78 16.51 -6.35
C ALA A 159 24.98 17.34 -7.39
N SER A 160 25.22 17.13 -8.70
CA SER A 160 24.66 17.98 -9.77
C SER A 160 23.36 17.48 -10.40
N ARG A 161 22.78 16.36 -9.96
CA ARG A 161 21.43 15.91 -10.41
C ARG A 161 20.33 16.18 -9.38
N SER A 162 20.44 17.32 -8.72
CA SER A 162 19.53 17.81 -7.68
C SER A 162 18.20 18.40 -8.19
N TYR A 163 17.84 18.22 -9.48
CA TYR A 163 16.62 18.78 -10.07
C TYR A 163 15.36 17.90 -10.01
N ASP A 164 15.38 16.83 -9.21
CA ASP A 164 14.21 15.94 -9.05
C ASP A 164 13.69 15.92 -7.59
N ALA A 165 13.93 16.99 -6.83
CA ALA A 165 13.36 17.17 -5.49
C ALA A 165 11.88 17.61 -5.52
N SER A 166 11.36 18.03 -6.68
CA SER A 166 9.97 18.46 -6.87
C SER A 166 8.97 17.31 -7.00
N ALA A 167 9.38 16.15 -7.54
CA ALA A 167 8.46 15.00 -7.68
C ALA A 167 8.21 14.22 -6.37
N LEU A 168 8.90 14.59 -5.28
CA LEU A 168 8.73 14.01 -3.94
C LEU A 168 7.68 14.72 -3.09
N GLY A 169 7.10 15.84 -3.57
CA GLY A 169 6.08 16.60 -2.85
C GLY A 169 6.50 17.12 -1.47
N MET A 170 7.79 17.02 -1.11
CA MET A 170 8.48 17.54 0.07
C MET A 170 10.00 17.58 -0.19
N THR A 171 10.69 18.65 0.21
CA THR A 171 12.15 18.78 0.10
C THR A 171 12.88 17.99 1.19
N PRO A 172 14.02 17.34 0.89
CA PRO A 172 14.84 16.59 1.86
C PRO A 172 15.18 17.34 3.16
N THR A 173 15.32 18.67 3.07
CA THR A 173 15.55 19.58 4.21
C THR A 173 14.41 19.57 5.22
N ARG A 174 13.14 19.49 4.75
CA ARG A 174 11.96 19.43 5.63
C ARG A 174 11.79 18.06 6.32
N TYR A 175 12.26 16.98 5.68
CA TYR A 175 12.28 15.66 6.32
C TYR A 175 13.45 15.53 7.32
N ARG A 176 14.64 16.07 6.99
CA ARG A 176 15.80 16.16 7.90
C ARG A 176 15.55 17.00 9.14
N ALA A 177 14.61 17.94 9.08
CA ALA A 177 14.28 18.71 10.26
C ALA A 177 13.76 17.80 11.38
N GLY A 178 12.91 16.79 11.12
CA GLY A 178 12.30 16.03 12.22
C GLY A 178 11.57 16.92 13.24
N GLY A 179 11.14 18.11 12.80
CA GLY A 179 10.67 19.20 13.66
C GLY A 179 11.72 20.25 14.05
N ARG A 180 12.97 20.17 13.61
CA ARG A 180 14.04 21.12 13.98
C ARG A 180 13.65 22.55 13.63
N GLY A 181 13.41 23.36 14.66
CA GLY A 181 12.94 24.75 14.56
C GLY A 181 11.41 24.91 14.43
N GLU A 182 10.66 23.80 14.45
CA GLU A 182 9.21 23.78 14.43
C GLU A 182 8.70 23.61 15.87
N ARG A 183 7.91 24.60 16.32
CA ARG A 183 7.19 24.51 17.60
C ARG A 183 5.99 23.60 17.44
N VAL A 184 5.90 22.63 18.33
CA VAL A 184 4.77 21.71 18.46
C VAL A 184 4.16 21.94 19.84
N THR A 185 3.00 22.57 19.86
CA THR A 185 2.23 22.72 21.10
C THR A 185 1.40 21.46 21.29
N TYR A 186 1.34 20.92 22.49
CA TYR A 186 0.52 19.75 22.78
C TYR A 186 -0.27 19.88 24.08
N ALA A 187 -1.36 19.12 24.18
CA ALA A 187 -2.18 19.01 25.37
C ALA A 187 -2.65 17.56 25.54
N ILE A 188 -2.93 17.17 26.78
CA ILE A 188 -3.33 15.80 27.13
C ILE A 188 -4.61 15.83 27.97
N ALA A 189 -5.57 14.96 27.62
CA ALA A 189 -6.79 14.75 28.39
C ALA A 189 -7.11 13.27 28.56
N ALA A 190 -7.99 12.98 29.52
CA ALA A 190 -8.67 11.70 29.57
C ALA A 190 -9.75 11.65 28.48
N CYS A 191 -9.97 10.47 27.92
CA CYS A 191 -11.06 10.16 27.02
C CYS A 191 -11.56 8.74 27.31
N SER A 192 -12.64 8.33 26.67
CA SER A 192 -13.21 6.99 26.85
C SER A 192 -12.32 5.83 26.35
N LEU A 193 -11.18 6.11 25.71
CA LEU A 193 -10.19 5.11 25.26
C LEU A 193 -8.84 5.24 26.00
N GLY A 194 -8.83 5.87 27.18
CA GLY A 194 -7.64 6.10 28.00
C GLY A 194 -7.19 7.57 27.94
N ARG A 195 -5.92 7.80 27.64
CA ARG A 195 -5.34 9.13 27.45
C ARG A 195 -5.30 9.49 25.98
N VAL A 196 -5.64 10.74 25.68
CA VAL A 196 -5.52 11.32 24.35
C VAL A 196 -4.59 12.53 24.40
N LEU A 197 -3.62 12.56 23.50
CA LEU A 197 -2.78 13.72 23.26
C LEU A 197 -3.14 14.32 21.91
N VAL A 198 -3.30 15.64 21.88
CA VAL A 198 -3.38 16.40 20.63
C VAL A 198 -2.15 17.29 20.51
N ALA A 199 -1.53 17.31 19.33
CA ALA A 199 -0.41 18.18 19.01
C ALA A 199 -0.71 19.01 17.77
N THR A 200 -0.33 20.28 17.80
CA THR A 200 -0.53 21.23 16.71
C THR A 200 0.77 21.88 16.28
N THR A 201 0.80 22.29 15.02
CA THR A 201 1.75 23.28 14.50
C THR A 201 1.00 24.51 14.04
N GLU A 202 1.71 25.51 13.52
CA GLU A 202 1.09 26.70 12.90
C GLU A 202 0.11 26.36 11.75
N ARG A 203 0.15 25.14 11.21
CA ARG A 203 -0.72 24.69 10.11
C ARG A 203 -1.98 23.95 10.56
N GLY A 204 -2.04 23.51 11.82
CA GLY A 204 -3.14 22.72 12.35
C GLY A 204 -2.69 21.49 13.15
N VAL A 205 -3.62 20.57 13.38
CA VAL A 205 -3.39 19.34 14.14
C VAL A 205 -2.44 18.43 13.37
N CYS A 206 -1.27 18.14 13.96
CA CYS A 206 -0.21 17.34 13.35
C CYS A 206 -0.10 15.94 13.95
N ALA A 207 -0.61 15.73 15.18
CA ALA A 207 -0.75 14.42 15.80
C ALA A 207 -1.96 14.34 16.73
N ILE A 208 -2.59 13.17 16.76
CA ILE A 208 -3.55 12.73 17.77
C ILE A 208 -3.12 11.32 18.17
N GLU A 209 -2.69 11.16 19.42
CA GLU A 209 -2.20 9.90 19.97
C GLU A 209 -3.16 9.39 21.06
N LEU A 210 -3.35 8.07 21.11
CA LEU A 210 -4.12 7.38 22.15
C LEU A 210 -3.19 6.45 22.93
N GLY A 211 -3.33 6.41 24.26
CA GLY A 211 -2.50 5.59 25.14
C GLY A 211 -3.18 5.29 26.47
N ASP A 212 -2.53 4.48 27.29
CA ASP A 212 -3.07 4.08 28.60
C ASP A 212 -2.77 5.14 29.68
N ASP A 213 -1.65 5.86 29.54
CA ASP A 213 -1.17 6.90 30.44
C ASP A 213 -0.52 8.08 29.67
N ASP A 214 -0.15 9.14 30.40
CA ASP A 214 0.47 10.34 29.83
C ASP A 214 1.84 10.04 29.20
N ASP A 215 2.62 9.17 29.83
CA ASP A 215 3.97 8.83 29.38
C ASP A 215 3.94 8.08 28.03
N ALA A 216 2.96 7.22 27.82
CA ALA A 216 2.77 6.46 26.59
C ALA A 216 2.50 7.40 25.39
N VAL A 217 1.60 8.37 25.56
CA VAL A 217 1.26 9.33 24.50
C VAL A 217 2.37 10.36 24.26
N LEU A 218 3.05 10.80 25.33
CA LEU A 218 4.24 11.66 25.23
C LEU A 218 5.39 10.97 24.49
N SER A 219 5.65 9.71 24.83
CA SER A 219 6.67 8.88 24.17
C SER A 219 6.35 8.67 22.69
N ALA A 220 5.07 8.46 22.35
CA ALA A 220 4.63 8.36 20.97
C ALA A 220 4.90 9.65 20.18
N LEU A 221 4.53 10.81 20.74
CA LEU A 221 4.81 12.12 20.13
C LEU A 221 6.31 12.36 19.95
N ALA A 222 7.12 12.09 20.97
CA ALA A 222 8.57 12.27 20.93
C ALA A 222 9.24 11.38 19.85
N ARG A 223 8.77 10.14 19.67
CA ARG A 223 9.26 9.27 18.58
C ARG A 223 8.93 9.82 17.20
N ASP A 224 7.80 10.50 17.06
CA ASP A 224 7.30 10.95 15.77
C ASP A 224 7.82 12.32 15.33
N VAL A 225 8.16 13.18 16.27
CA VAL A 225 8.76 14.52 16.06
C VAL A 225 9.97 14.74 16.98
N PRO A 226 11.04 13.93 16.84
CA PRO A 226 12.14 13.89 17.82
C PRO A 226 12.87 15.22 17.98
N ASN A 227 12.93 16.05 16.95
CA ASN A 227 13.65 17.32 16.95
C ASN A 227 12.74 18.55 17.06
N ALA A 228 11.43 18.37 17.29
CA ALA A 228 10.50 19.47 17.52
C ALA A 228 10.73 20.10 18.90
N ASP A 229 10.55 21.42 18.95
CA ASP A 229 10.41 22.13 20.22
C ASP A 229 8.98 21.88 20.73
N ARG A 230 8.85 20.95 21.68
CA ARG A 230 7.56 20.48 22.19
C ARG A 230 7.22 21.20 23.49
N ALA A 231 6.15 21.98 23.49
CA ALA A 231 5.65 22.69 24.66
C ALA A 231 4.24 22.22 25.03
N ARG A 232 4.00 21.93 26.31
CA ARG A 232 2.65 21.67 26.80
C ARG A 232 1.91 22.98 27.01
N ASP A 233 0.72 23.11 26.45
CA ASP A 233 -0.17 24.25 26.66
C ASP A 233 -1.63 23.79 26.58
N ASP A 234 -2.16 23.37 27.73
CA ASP A 234 -3.51 22.81 27.83
C ASP A 234 -4.59 23.89 27.62
N ASP A 235 -4.30 25.16 27.94
CA ASP A 235 -5.25 26.26 27.81
C ASP A 235 -5.34 26.77 26.38
N ALA A 236 -4.20 26.93 25.69
CA ALA A 236 -4.20 27.30 24.27
C ALA A 236 -4.87 26.24 23.40
N LEU A 237 -4.79 24.96 23.78
CA LEU A 237 -5.36 23.85 23.02
C LEU A 237 -6.70 23.33 23.54
N ARG A 238 -7.29 23.94 24.58
CA ARG A 238 -8.55 23.49 25.19
C ARG A 238 -9.63 23.13 24.17
N LYS A 239 -9.96 24.06 23.26
CA LYS A 239 -10.99 23.86 22.23
C LYS A 239 -10.67 22.70 21.28
N THR A 240 -9.40 22.57 20.90
CA THR A 240 -8.92 21.49 20.02
C THR A 240 -9.00 20.15 20.74
N LEU A 241 -8.61 20.13 22.01
CA LEU A 241 -8.62 18.94 22.86
C LEU A 241 -10.06 18.46 23.08
N ASP A 242 -10.98 19.36 23.41
CA ASP A 242 -12.40 19.04 23.59
C ASP A 242 -13.02 18.46 22.31
N ALA A 243 -12.70 19.04 21.14
CA ALA A 243 -13.16 18.53 19.85
C ALA A 243 -12.60 17.13 19.54
N VAL A 244 -11.35 16.85 19.93
CA VAL A 244 -10.73 15.53 19.76
C VAL A 244 -11.32 14.51 20.72
N VAL A 245 -11.56 14.88 21.98
CA VAL A 245 -12.24 14.01 22.96
C VAL A 245 -13.65 13.66 22.46
N ALA A 246 -14.41 14.67 22.03
CA ALA A 246 -15.74 14.46 21.45
C ALA A 246 -15.69 13.56 20.21
N LEU A 247 -14.66 13.69 19.36
CA LEU A 247 -14.47 12.81 18.21
C LEU A 247 -14.15 11.36 18.60
N VAL A 248 -13.38 11.14 19.67
CA VAL A 248 -13.08 9.79 20.16
C VAL A 248 -14.36 9.13 20.71
N ASP A 249 -15.20 9.91 21.39
CA ASP A 249 -16.44 9.46 21.99
C ASP A 249 -17.55 9.26 20.93
N ASP A 250 -17.59 10.11 19.90
CA ASP A 250 -18.46 9.99 18.72
C ASP A 250 -17.66 10.07 17.40
N PRO A 251 -17.08 8.94 16.95
CA PRO A 251 -16.27 8.87 15.72
C PRO A 251 -17.04 9.16 14.43
N ALA A 252 -18.38 9.25 14.49
CA ALA A 252 -19.21 9.63 13.35
C ALA A 252 -19.29 11.16 13.17
N THR A 253 -18.90 11.94 14.18
CA THR A 253 -18.92 13.40 14.12
C THR A 253 -17.89 13.92 13.10
N PRO A 254 -18.29 14.84 12.20
CA PRO A 254 -17.34 15.48 11.29
C PRO A 254 -16.24 16.24 12.05
N PHE A 255 -14.98 15.89 11.80
CA PHE A 255 -13.84 16.61 12.35
C PHE A 255 -13.45 17.77 11.42
N ALA A 256 -13.75 19.00 11.84
CA ALA A 256 -13.63 20.21 11.02
C ALA A 256 -12.33 21.02 11.25
N LEU A 257 -11.44 20.57 12.14
CA LEU A 257 -10.20 21.29 12.43
C LEU A 257 -9.14 21.08 11.31
N PRO A 258 -8.32 22.10 10.99
CA PRO A 258 -7.24 21.95 10.02
C PRO A 258 -6.26 20.84 10.42
N LEU A 259 -5.93 19.97 9.47
CA LEU A 259 -4.98 18.86 9.66
C LEU A 259 -3.68 19.14 8.93
N ASP A 260 -2.56 19.09 9.65
CA ASP A 260 -1.21 19.11 9.06
C ASP A 260 -0.76 17.69 8.72
N VAL A 261 -1.32 17.16 7.62
CA VAL A 261 -1.11 15.77 7.19
C VAL A 261 0.26 15.59 6.54
N ARG A 262 1.16 14.88 7.23
CA ARG A 262 2.54 14.62 6.78
C ARG A 262 2.70 13.18 6.31
N GLY A 263 2.96 12.99 5.02
CA GLY A 263 3.20 11.65 4.45
C GLY A 263 3.58 11.70 2.99
N THR A 264 3.93 10.53 2.45
CA THR A 264 4.20 10.36 1.01
C THR A 264 2.94 10.64 0.18
N ALA A 265 3.11 10.86 -1.13
CA ALA A 265 1.98 11.03 -2.03
C ALA A 265 0.98 9.86 -1.95
N PHE A 266 1.48 8.62 -1.85
CA PHE A 266 0.64 7.44 -1.69
C PHE A 266 -0.10 7.41 -0.35
N GLN A 267 0.59 7.69 0.76
CA GLN A 267 -0.03 7.77 2.09
C GLN A 267 -1.15 8.80 2.12
N ARG A 268 -0.92 10.01 1.58
CA ARG A 268 -1.94 11.06 1.49
C ARG A 268 -3.17 10.63 0.69
N ARG A 269 -2.98 9.90 -0.42
CA ARG A 269 -4.12 9.35 -1.18
C ARG A 269 -4.91 8.32 -0.38
N VAL A 270 -4.23 7.41 0.32
CA VAL A 270 -4.87 6.41 1.19
C VAL A 270 -5.63 7.08 2.33
N TRP A 271 -5.03 8.08 2.98
CA TRP A 271 -5.68 8.83 4.07
C TRP A 271 -6.87 9.66 3.59
N ASN A 272 -6.80 10.25 2.39
CA ASN A 272 -7.95 10.91 1.78
C ASN A 272 -9.07 9.92 1.46
N ALA A 273 -8.74 8.73 0.94
CA ALA A 273 -9.71 7.67 0.71
C ALA A 273 -10.35 7.20 2.03
N LEU A 274 -9.58 7.08 3.12
CA LEU A 274 -10.07 6.75 4.45
C LEU A 274 -11.08 7.78 4.97
N ARG A 275 -10.81 9.08 4.79
CA ARG A 275 -11.71 10.15 5.22
C ARG A 275 -13.07 10.13 4.49
N ALA A 276 -13.15 9.50 3.33
CA ALA A 276 -14.39 9.31 2.58
C ALA A 276 -15.19 8.07 3.00
N VAL A 277 -14.61 7.18 3.83
CA VAL A 277 -15.29 5.98 4.34
C VAL A 277 -16.33 6.40 5.38
N ARG A 278 -17.58 5.97 5.18
CA ARG A 278 -18.68 6.29 6.10
C ARG A 278 -18.48 5.59 7.46
N PRO A 279 -18.92 6.21 8.57
CA PRO A 279 -18.97 5.54 9.86
C PRO A 279 -19.79 4.24 9.78
N GLY A 280 -19.34 3.19 10.44
CA GLY A 280 -20.05 1.90 10.48
C GLY A 280 -19.86 1.00 9.25
N GLU A 281 -19.30 1.53 8.16
CA GLU A 281 -19.01 0.80 6.92
C GLU A 281 -17.51 0.49 6.79
N PRO A 282 -17.00 -0.63 7.34
CA PRO A 282 -15.59 -0.97 7.25
C PRO A 282 -15.15 -1.20 5.80
N VAL A 283 -13.93 -0.80 5.48
CA VAL A 283 -13.33 -0.90 4.14
C VAL A 283 -12.12 -1.83 4.14
N SER A 284 -11.93 -2.64 3.10
CA SER A 284 -10.74 -3.49 3.01
C SER A 284 -9.50 -2.70 2.58
N TYR A 285 -8.31 -3.16 2.99
CA TYR A 285 -7.05 -2.58 2.50
C TYR A 285 -6.92 -2.63 0.97
N ALA A 286 -7.45 -3.66 0.33
CA ALA A 286 -7.50 -3.76 -1.13
C ALA A 286 -8.41 -2.70 -1.76
N ALA A 287 -9.59 -2.44 -1.16
CA ALA A 287 -10.48 -1.38 -1.59
C ALA A 287 -9.85 0.01 -1.42
N LEU A 288 -9.14 0.26 -0.30
CA LEU A 288 -8.37 1.49 -0.11
C LEU A 288 -7.26 1.66 -1.13
N ALA A 289 -6.54 0.59 -1.46
CA ALA A 289 -5.49 0.63 -2.48
C ALA A 289 -6.06 0.97 -3.87
N ARG A 290 -7.22 0.39 -4.22
CA ARG A 290 -7.97 0.76 -5.45
C ARG A 290 -8.38 2.22 -5.45
N ALA A 291 -9.00 2.71 -4.38
CA ALA A 291 -9.43 4.11 -4.25
C ALA A 291 -8.24 5.09 -4.30
N ALA A 292 -7.07 4.69 -3.80
CA ALA A 292 -5.84 5.47 -3.87
C ALA A 292 -5.12 5.42 -5.24
N GLY A 293 -5.71 4.75 -6.24
CA GLY A 293 -5.18 4.64 -7.60
C GLY A 293 -4.08 3.58 -7.76
N SER A 294 -4.00 2.59 -6.87
CA SER A 294 -3.01 1.51 -6.91
C SER A 294 -3.62 0.16 -6.52
N PRO A 295 -4.44 -0.47 -7.40
CA PRO A 295 -5.25 -1.65 -7.09
C PRO A 295 -4.51 -2.85 -6.49
N GLN A 296 -3.25 -3.04 -6.85
CA GLN A 296 -2.42 -4.17 -6.40
C GLN A 296 -1.67 -3.88 -5.07
N ALA A 297 -1.83 -2.69 -4.49
CA ALA A 297 -1.02 -2.21 -3.37
C ALA A 297 -1.68 -2.37 -1.99
N ALA A 298 -2.39 -3.47 -1.76
CA ALA A 298 -3.13 -3.71 -0.50
C ALA A 298 -2.21 -3.69 0.73
N GLN A 299 -1.04 -4.32 0.66
CA GLN A 299 -0.06 -4.32 1.75
C GLN A 299 0.47 -2.91 2.04
N ALA A 300 0.77 -2.13 1.00
CA ALA A 300 1.21 -0.75 1.14
C ALA A 300 0.11 0.14 1.73
N ALA A 301 -1.17 -0.09 1.38
CA ALA A 301 -2.29 0.59 2.00
C ALA A 301 -2.40 0.26 3.50
N GLY A 302 -2.16 -0.98 3.89
CA GLY A 302 -2.04 -1.38 5.30
C GLY A 302 -0.91 -0.65 6.03
N ALA A 303 0.28 -0.57 5.42
CA ALA A 303 1.40 0.19 5.97
C ALA A 303 1.10 1.70 6.07
N ALA A 304 0.40 2.27 5.09
CA ALA A 304 -0.06 3.65 5.15
C ALA A 304 -1.07 3.89 6.29
N CYS A 305 -1.97 2.94 6.56
CA CYS A 305 -2.88 2.99 7.71
C CYS A 305 -2.11 2.94 9.04
N ALA A 306 -1.08 2.10 9.14
CA ALA A 306 -0.23 1.99 10.33
C ALA A 306 0.63 3.25 10.57
N ALA A 307 1.00 3.96 9.50
CA ALA A 307 1.76 5.20 9.57
C ALA A 307 0.91 6.44 9.91
N ASN A 308 -0.41 6.29 10.06
CA ASN A 308 -1.29 7.39 10.46
C ASN A 308 -0.86 7.96 11.84
N ARG A 309 -0.86 9.29 11.97
CA ARG A 309 -0.55 10.02 13.20
C ARG A 309 -1.75 10.76 13.78
N LEU A 310 -2.90 10.70 13.10
CA LEU A 310 -4.11 11.45 13.43
C LEU A 310 -5.20 10.43 13.78
N ALA A 311 -5.14 9.87 14.99
CA ALA A 311 -6.14 8.91 15.48
C ALA A 311 -7.56 9.47 15.33
N VAL A 312 -8.47 8.63 14.85
CA VAL A 312 -9.89 8.90 14.60
C VAL A 312 -10.17 9.98 13.54
N ALA A 313 -9.45 11.11 13.53
CA ALA A 313 -9.57 12.18 12.54
C ALA A 313 -9.21 11.72 11.12
N ILE A 314 -8.20 10.84 10.99
CA ILE A 314 -8.04 9.96 9.82
C ILE A 314 -8.50 8.57 10.28
N PRO A 315 -9.66 8.07 9.82
CA PRO A 315 -10.34 6.93 10.45
C PRO A 315 -9.77 5.58 10.01
N CYS A 316 -8.48 5.34 10.27
CA CYS A 316 -7.81 4.09 9.89
C CYS A 316 -8.30 2.87 10.68
N HIS A 317 -9.09 3.06 11.75
CA HIS A 317 -9.81 1.99 12.44
C HIS A 317 -10.89 1.34 11.57
N ARG A 318 -11.43 2.07 10.58
CA ARG A 318 -12.39 1.54 9.58
C ARG A 318 -11.75 0.62 8.55
N ALA A 319 -10.42 0.58 8.46
CA ALA A 319 -9.71 -0.32 7.54
C ALA A 319 -9.55 -1.72 8.13
N VAL A 320 -9.98 -2.75 7.39
CA VAL A 320 -9.94 -4.16 7.81
C VAL A 320 -9.28 -5.05 6.75
N ARG A 321 -9.00 -6.30 7.11
CA ARG A 321 -8.61 -7.32 6.12
C ARG A 321 -9.79 -7.64 5.21
N GLU A 322 -9.50 -8.26 4.06
CA GLU A 322 -10.52 -8.63 3.08
C GLU A 322 -11.56 -9.62 3.61
N ASN A 323 -11.17 -10.49 4.55
CA ASN A 323 -12.08 -11.39 5.25
C ASN A 323 -12.80 -10.73 6.45
N GLY A 324 -12.75 -9.40 6.57
CA GLY A 324 -13.36 -8.65 7.66
C GLY A 324 -12.63 -8.71 9.01
N SER A 325 -11.57 -9.51 9.14
CA SER A 325 -10.86 -9.60 10.42
C SER A 325 -10.08 -8.33 10.75
N LEU A 326 -10.05 -8.01 12.04
CA LEU A 326 -9.25 -6.91 12.56
C LEU A 326 -7.79 -7.29 12.56
N ALA A 327 -6.97 -6.46 11.95
CA ALA A 327 -5.52 -6.53 12.07
C ALA A 327 -4.96 -5.12 12.08
N GLY A 328 -3.83 -4.95 12.75
CA GLY A 328 -3.06 -3.71 12.77
C GLY A 328 -3.86 -2.49 13.22
N TYR A 329 -3.50 -1.96 14.38
CA TYR A 329 -3.88 -0.60 14.74
C TYR A 329 -2.76 0.00 15.55
N ARG A 330 -2.35 1.20 15.16
CA ARG A 330 -1.22 1.89 15.80
C ARG A 330 -1.42 2.03 17.31
N TRP A 331 -2.66 2.19 17.76
CA TRP A 331 -3.03 2.40 19.17
C TRP A 331 -3.65 1.16 19.83
N GLY A 332 -3.49 -0.03 19.22
CA GLY A 332 -3.96 -1.31 19.79
C GLY A 332 -5.30 -1.82 19.26
N LEU A 333 -5.43 -3.15 19.15
CA LEU A 333 -6.62 -3.76 18.56
C LEU A 333 -7.90 -3.56 19.38
N GLU A 334 -7.78 -3.43 20.70
CA GLU A 334 -8.92 -3.18 21.60
C GLU A 334 -9.58 -1.83 21.29
N ARG A 335 -8.79 -0.75 21.17
CA ARG A 335 -9.29 0.58 20.77
C ARG A 335 -9.94 0.57 19.39
N LYS A 336 -9.35 -0.15 18.43
CA LYS A 336 -9.93 -0.32 17.08
C LYS A 336 -11.30 -0.99 17.14
N ARG A 337 -11.44 -2.04 17.94
CA ARG A 337 -12.71 -2.74 18.12
C ARG A 337 -13.76 -1.83 18.77
N ALA A 338 -13.40 -1.15 19.86
CA ALA A 338 -14.31 -0.23 20.56
C ALA A 338 -14.82 0.90 19.66
N LEU A 339 -13.96 1.49 18.82
CA LEU A 339 -14.36 2.53 17.85
C LEU A 339 -15.35 1.99 16.81
N LEU A 340 -15.10 0.80 16.27
CA LEU A 340 -16.00 0.16 15.30
C LEU A 340 -17.35 -0.21 15.92
N GLU A 341 -17.36 -0.66 17.18
CA GLU A 341 -18.59 -0.97 17.92
C GLU A 341 -19.43 0.29 18.17
N ARG A 342 -18.81 1.40 18.55
CA ARG A 342 -19.49 2.70 18.71
C ARG A 342 -20.14 3.18 17.41
N GLU A 343 -19.43 3.03 16.29
CA GLU A 343 -19.97 3.39 14.98
C GLU A 343 -21.11 2.48 14.52
N ARG A 344 -21.21 1.24 15.02
CA ARG A 344 -22.28 0.28 14.70
C ARG A 344 -23.50 0.38 15.61
N ALA A 345 -23.33 0.90 16.82
CA ALA A 345 -24.41 1.05 17.80
C ALA A 345 -25.34 2.24 17.51
N ARG A 346 -25.17 2.89 16.35
CA ARG A 346 -26.01 3.97 15.82
C ARG A 346 -26.64 3.54 14.51
#